data_AF-A0A259HKX5-F1
#
_entry.id   AF-A0A259HKX5-F1
#
_cell.length_a   1.000
_cell.length_b   1.000
_cell.length_c   1.000
_cell.angle_alpha   90.00
_cell.angle_beta   90.00
_cell.angle_gamma   90.00
#
_symmetry.space_group_name_H-M   'P 1'
#
loop_
_entity.id
_entity.type
_entity.pdbx_description
1 polymer ?
#
loop_
_entity_poly.entity_id
_entity_poly.type
_entity_poly.pdbx_seq_one_letter_code
_entity_poly.pdbx_strand_id
1 'polypeptide(L)' 'WTEKSMYGRTYMGMERTTYLVGADGKIAKIWNKVKVKGHADEVLAAAKAL' A
#
# COMPACT_ATOMS: atom_id res chain seq x y z
N TRP A 1 9.39 5.70 0.97
CA TRP A 1 10.44 5.73 -0.08
C TRP A 1 11.28 4.47 0.05
N THR A 2 11.65 3.84 -1.05
CA THR A 2 12.47 2.63 -1.08
C THR A 2 13.52 2.74 -2.20
N GLU A 3 14.62 2.00 -2.07
CA GLU A 3 15.59 1.86 -3.13
C GLU A 3 15.00 1.01 -4.27
N LYS A 4 15.11 1.50 -5.50
CA LYS A 4 14.70 0.81 -6.71
C LYS A 4 15.90 0.67 -7.62
N SER A 5 15.99 -0.48 -8.28
CA SER A 5 16.96 -0.73 -9.35
C SER A 5 16.22 -0.93 -10.66
N MET A 6 16.59 -0.18 -11.69
CA MET A 6 16.00 -0.27 -13.02
C MET A 6 17.10 -0.07 -14.05
N TYR A 7 17.30 -1.08 -14.91
CA TYR A 7 18.37 -1.11 -15.92
C TYR A 7 19.75 -0.73 -15.38
N GLY A 8 20.15 -1.32 -14.24
CA GLY A 8 21.47 -1.11 -13.65
C GLY A 8 21.66 0.24 -12.93
N ARG A 9 20.62 1.08 -12.84
CA ARG A 9 20.64 2.32 -12.05
C ARG A 9 19.83 2.16 -10.78
N THR A 10 20.45 2.49 -9.64
CA THR A 10 19.77 2.57 -8.34
C THR A 10 19.30 3.99 -8.06
N TYR A 11 18.09 4.13 -7.55
CA TYR A 11 17.52 5.42 -7.15
C TYR A 11 16.47 5.22 -6.06
N MET A 12 16.32 6.24 -5.23
CA MET A 12 15.23 6.28 -4.27
C MET A 12 13.93 6.61 -5.02
N GLY A 13 12.84 5.90 -4.71
CA GLY A 13 11.53 6.17 -5.28
C GLY A 13 10.39 5.93 -4.31
N MET A 14 9.23 6.52 -4.59
CA MET A 14 8.01 6.21 -3.86
C MET A 14 7.57 4.76 -4.14
N GLU A 15 7.25 4.02 -3.07
CA GLU A 15 6.55 2.74 -3.16
C GLU A 15 5.05 3.00 -3.06
N ARG A 16 4.25 2.34 -3.90
CA ARG A 16 2.79 2.45 -3.81
C ARG A 16 2.33 1.66 -2.59
N THR A 17 1.84 2.38 -1.61
CA THR A 17 1.39 1.82 -0.33
C THR A 17 0.00 2.37 0.00
N THR A 18 -0.86 1.55 0.59
CA THR A 18 -2.16 1.95 1.11
C THR A 18 -2.22 1.63 2.59
N TYR A 19 -2.81 2.54 3.36
CA TYR A 19 -3.06 2.37 4.80
C TYR A 19 -4.55 2.47 5.03
N LEU A 20 -5.09 1.55 5.82
CA LEU A 20 -6.45 1.61 6.34
C LEU A 20 -6.37 2.02 7.80
N VAL A 21 -6.97 3.16 8.11
CA VAL A 21 -6.99 3.75 9.45
C VAL A 21 -8.41 3.58 10.00
N GLY A 22 -8.51 2.98 11.18
CA GLY A 22 -9.77 2.75 11.88
C GLY A 22 -10.33 4.03 12.51
N ALA A 23 -11.57 3.95 13.01
CA ALA A 23 -12.23 5.07 13.68
C ALA A 23 -11.52 5.54 14.96
N ASP A 24 -10.70 4.68 15.56
CA ASP A 24 -9.86 4.99 16.73
C ASP A 24 -8.54 5.70 16.36
N GLY A 25 -8.34 6.01 15.07
CA GLY A 25 -7.13 6.64 14.55
C GLY A 25 -5.93 5.68 14.44
N LYS A 26 -6.10 4.38 14.70
CA LYS A 26 -5.02 3.39 14.57
C LYS A 26 -4.99 2.79 13.17
N ILE A 27 -3.80 2.37 12.76
CA ILE A 27 -3.62 1.64 11.51
C ILE A 27 -4.17 0.22 11.70
N ALA A 28 -5.26 -0.07 11.01
CA ALA A 28 -5.88 -1.38 11.00
C ALA A 28 -5.19 -2.34 10.01
N LYS A 29 -4.75 -1.83 8.86
CA LYS A 29 -4.07 -2.64 7.84
C LYS A 29 -3.15 -1.79 6.95
N ILE A 30 -2.09 -2.41 6.46
CA ILE A 30 -1.10 -1.81 5.56
C ILE A 30 -0.92 -2.72 4.35
N TRP A 31 -0.92 -2.13 3.15
CA TRP A 31 -0.55 -2.80 1.90
C TRP A 31 0.67 -2.12 1.31
N ASN A 32 1.80 -2.82 1.30
CA ASN A 32 3.03 -2.39 0.64
C ASN A 32 3.12 -2.98 -0.77
N LYS A 33 3.91 -2.37 -1.66
CA LYS A 33 4.12 -2.85 -3.05
C LYS A 33 2.82 -3.15 -3.81
N VAL A 34 1.83 -2.27 -3.69
CA VAL A 34 0.48 -2.48 -4.24
C VAL A 34 0.50 -2.68 -5.76
N LYS A 35 -0.16 -3.75 -6.22
CA LYS A 35 -0.55 -3.93 -7.62
C LYS A 35 -1.94 -3.31 -7.84
N VAL A 36 -2.13 -2.53 -8.90
CA VAL A 36 -3.37 -1.76 -9.10
C VAL A 36 -4.60 -2.63 -9.33
N LYS A 37 -4.46 -3.72 -10.10
CA LYS A 37 -5.59 -4.57 -10.49
C LYS A 37 -6.20 -5.25 -9.27
N GLY A 38 -7.48 -4.98 -8.99
CA GLY A 38 -8.24 -5.56 -7.88
C GLY A 38 -8.00 -4.95 -6.50
N HIS A 39 -7.09 -3.96 -6.38
CA HIS A 39 -6.72 -3.40 -5.08
C HIS A 39 -7.86 -2.67 -4.37
N ALA A 40 -8.69 -1.95 -5.12
CA ALA A 40 -9.82 -1.22 -4.55
C ALA A 40 -10.83 -2.17 -3.88
N ASP A 41 -11.10 -3.32 -4.50
CA ASP A 41 -12.02 -4.33 -3.96
C ASP A 41 -11.44 -4.97 -2.69
N GLU A 42 -10.13 -5.25 -2.67
CA GLU A 42 -9.45 -5.76 -1.48
C GLU A 42 -9.51 -4.77 -0.32
N VAL A 43 -9.28 -3.49 -0.59
CA VAL A 43 -9.36 -2.43 0.43
C VAL A 43 -10.78 -2.29 0.94
N LEU A 44 -11.79 -2.30 0.06
CA LEU A 44 -13.20 -2.23 0.45
C LEU A 44 -13.60 -3.43 1.33
N ALA A 45 -13.17 -4.64 0.96
CA ALA A 45 -13.44 -5.85 1.75
C ALA A 45 -12.81 -5.76 3.15
N ALA A 46 -11.56 -5.30 3.24
CA ALA A 46 -10.89 -5.08 4.52
C ALA A 46 -11.56 -4.00 5.37
N ALA A 47 -12.02 -2.90 4.76
CA ALA A 47 -12.73 -1.83 5.45
C ALA A 47 -14.10 -2.28 5.99
N LYS A 48 -14.80 -3.19 5.29
CA LYS A 48 -16.07 -3.77 5.76
C LYS A 48 -15.91 -4.78 6.90
N ALA A 49 -14.71 -5.31 7.09
CA ALA A 49 -14.40 -6.30 8.12
C ALA A 49 -13.83 -5.69 9.41
N LEU A 50 -13.68 -4.35 9.45
CA LEU A 50 -13.32 -3.57 10.64
C LEU A 50 -14.54 -3.26 11.49
#